data_AF-A0A949IE37-F1
#
_entry.id   AF-A0A949IE37-F1
#
_cell.length_a   1.000
_cell.length_b   1.000
_cell.length_c   1.000
_cell.angle_alpha   90.00
_cell.angle_beta   90.00
_cell.angle_gamma   90.00
#
_symmetry.space_group_name_H-M   'P 1'
#
loop_
_entity.id
_entity.type
_entity.pdbx_description
1 polymer ?
#
loop_
_entity_poly.entity_id
_entity_poly.type
_entity_poly.pdbx_seq_one_letter_code
_entity_poly.pdbx_strand_id
1 'polypeptide(L)'
;MILGDQLSSRLDAVSGANKQHDVFLMAEVMAEAAYVRHHVKKIAFLFSAMRHFAEALRAAGYTVRYVRLDDADNSQSLDGEILRAVEALAPGRVVITEPGEWRLREGFEALRLALPVPLEILPDTRFLCSHAQFNEWAEGRRELRMEYFYREMR
;
A
#
# COMPACT_ATOMS: atom_id res chain seq x y z
N MET A 1 6.42 -0.11 2.80
CA MET A 1 5.27 0.64 3.35
C MET A 1 4.01 -0.18 3.13
N ILE A 2 3.03 -0.07 4.03
CA ILE A 2 1.74 -0.77 3.96
C ILE A 2 0.61 0.27 3.92
N LEU A 3 -0.26 0.19 2.91
CA LEU A 3 -1.41 1.09 2.77
C LEU A 3 -2.60 0.67 3.65
N GLY A 4 -3.53 1.60 3.87
CA GLY A 4 -4.69 1.37 4.75
C GLY A 4 -5.64 0.26 4.27
N ASP A 5 -5.64 -0.07 2.99
CA ASP A 5 -6.41 -1.15 2.39
C ASP A 5 -5.60 -2.45 2.23
N GLN A 6 -4.33 -2.47 2.64
CA GLN A 6 -3.38 -3.59 2.49
C GLN A 6 -3.09 -4.31 3.82
N LEU A 7 -4.04 -4.29 4.77
CA LEU A 7 -3.87 -4.83 6.13
C LEU A 7 -3.94 -6.37 6.17
N SER A 8 -2.98 -7.03 5.52
CA SER A 8 -2.89 -8.49 5.40
C SER A 8 -1.45 -8.96 5.60
N SER A 9 -1.26 -9.93 6.50
CA SER A 9 0.04 -10.57 6.75
C SER A 9 0.51 -11.48 5.61
N ARG A 10 -0.38 -11.81 4.66
CA ARG A 10 -0.08 -12.68 3.53
C ARG A 10 0.45 -11.95 2.30
N LEU A 11 0.38 -10.62 2.29
CA LEU A 11 0.96 -9.83 1.20
C LEU A 11 2.46 -10.06 1.13
N ASP A 12 2.99 -10.17 -0.08
CA ASP A 12 4.41 -10.44 -0.34
C ASP A 12 5.32 -9.39 0.31
N ALA A 13 4.90 -8.12 0.32
CA ALA A 13 5.61 -7.03 0.99
C ALA A 13 5.71 -7.22 2.52
N VAL A 14 4.80 -8.00 3.12
CA VAL A 14 4.76 -8.29 4.57
C VAL A 14 5.43 -9.63 4.87
N SER A 15 5.08 -10.68 4.13
CA SER A 15 5.57 -12.04 4.35
C SER A 15 7.06 -12.19 3.95
N GLY A 16 7.53 -11.41 2.98
CA GLY A 16 8.93 -11.38 2.55
C GLY A 16 9.86 -10.52 3.41
N ALA A 17 9.34 -9.78 4.40
CA ALA A 17 10.14 -8.86 5.21
C ALA A 17 10.99 -9.58 6.27
N ASN A 18 12.26 -9.15 6.40
CA ASN A 18 13.19 -9.59 7.42
C ASN A 18 12.98 -8.82 8.73
N LYS A 19 12.53 -9.52 9.78
CA LYS A 19 12.26 -8.94 11.11
C LYS A 19 13.43 -8.18 11.75
N GLN A 20 14.68 -8.53 11.43
CA GLN A 20 15.87 -7.93 12.05
C GLN A 20 16.35 -6.67 11.32
N HIS A 21 15.99 -6.50 10.06
CA HIS A 21 16.56 -5.45 9.20
C HIS A 21 15.51 -4.53 8.59
N ASP A 22 14.29 -5.01 8.42
CA ASP A 22 13.23 -4.27 7.75
C ASP A 22 12.32 -3.55 8.74
N VAL A 23 11.82 -2.40 8.31
CA VAL A 23 10.89 -1.56 9.08
C VAL A 23 9.63 -1.37 8.26
N PHE A 24 8.47 -1.71 8.84
CA PHE A 24 7.20 -1.36 8.25
C PHE A 24 6.88 0.11 8.52
N LEU A 25 6.55 0.84 7.45
CA LEU A 25 5.98 2.18 7.51
C LEU A 25 4.48 2.11 7.27
N MET A 26 3.71 2.73 8.17
CA MET A 26 2.28 2.98 8.04
C MET A 26 1.98 4.42 8.47
N ALA A 27 1.12 5.12 7.75
CA ALA A 27 0.82 6.52 8.03
C ALA A 27 -0.66 6.86 7.80
N GLU A 28 -1.27 7.52 8.78
CA GLU A 28 -2.57 8.17 8.66
C GLU A 28 -2.35 9.59 8.12
N VAL A 29 -2.86 9.92 6.93
CA VAL A 29 -2.56 11.21 6.28
C VAL A 29 -3.82 11.89 5.75
N MET A 30 -3.87 13.23 5.83
CA MET A 30 -5.00 14.01 5.33
C MET A 30 -5.17 13.93 3.81
N ALA A 31 -4.10 13.79 3.02
CA ALA A 31 -4.21 13.62 1.57
C ALA A 31 -5.12 12.45 1.18
N GLU A 32 -5.09 11.36 1.94
CA GLU A 32 -5.94 10.18 1.74
C GLU A 32 -7.30 10.30 2.43
N ALA A 33 -7.42 11.08 3.50
CA ALA A 33 -8.68 11.26 4.23
C ALA A 33 -9.60 12.34 3.62
N ALA A 34 -9.06 13.24 2.79
CA ALA A 34 -9.74 14.43 2.31
C ALA A 34 -9.87 14.56 0.78
N TYR A 35 -9.26 13.67 -0.02
CA TYR A 35 -9.36 13.78 -1.50
C TYR A 35 -10.81 13.63 -2.01
N VAL A 36 -11.64 12.92 -1.26
CA VAL A 36 -13.09 13.00 -1.36
C VAL A 36 -13.69 13.10 0.04
N ARG A 37 -14.94 13.55 0.12
CA ARG A 37 -15.66 13.63 1.39
C ARG A 37 -16.06 12.23 1.88
N HIS A 38 -15.13 11.53 2.51
CA HIS A 38 -15.41 10.24 3.12
C HIS A 38 -16.39 10.39 4.30
N HIS A 39 -17.21 9.36 4.48
CA HIS A 39 -18.06 9.26 5.66
C HIS A 39 -17.17 9.09 6.92
N VAL A 40 -17.47 9.79 8.01
CA VAL A 40 -16.66 9.77 9.25
C VAL A 40 -16.40 8.35 9.76
N LYS A 41 -17.42 7.47 9.72
CA LYS A 41 -17.28 6.05 10.04
C LYS A 41 -16.26 5.29 9.17
N LYS A 42 -16.11 5.63 7.88
CA LYS A 42 -15.09 5.02 7.01
C LYS A 42 -13.69 5.37 7.51
N ILE A 43 -13.46 6.66 7.81
CA ILE A 43 -12.17 7.16 8.31
C ILE A 43 -11.84 6.50 9.66
N ALA A 44 -12.80 6.53 10.60
CA ALA A 44 -12.63 5.94 11.92
C ALA A 44 -12.36 4.42 11.85
N PHE A 45 -13.09 3.69 10.99
CA PHE A 45 -12.86 2.28 10.75
C PHE A 45 -11.45 2.01 10.21
N LEU A 46 -11.05 2.74 9.16
CA LEU A 46 -9.76 2.54 8.50
C LEU A 46 -8.59 2.79 9.46
N PHE A 47 -8.59 3.93 10.17
CA PHE A 47 -7.52 4.24 11.12
C PHE A 47 -7.50 3.28 12.30
N SER A 48 -8.67 2.87 12.81
CA SER A 48 -8.73 1.83 13.84
C SER A 48 -8.09 0.52 13.34
N ALA A 49 -8.46 0.07 12.14
CA ALA A 49 -7.90 -1.15 11.55
C ALA A 49 -6.38 -1.05 11.35
N MET A 50 -5.88 0.08 10.84
CA MET A 50 -4.44 0.33 10.66
C MET A 50 -3.68 0.26 11.99
N ARG A 51 -4.19 0.91 13.04
CA ARG A 51 -3.58 0.88 14.38
C ARG A 51 -3.51 -0.54 14.95
N HIS A 52 -4.60 -1.30 14.86
CA HIS A 52 -4.62 -2.68 15.34
C HIS A 52 -3.69 -3.58 14.52
N PHE A 53 -3.60 -3.36 13.21
CA PHE A 53 -2.69 -4.12 12.35
C PHE A 53 -1.22 -3.82 12.67
N ALA A 54 -0.87 -2.56 12.94
CA ALA A 54 0.46 -2.17 13.40
C ALA A 54 0.84 -2.87 14.71
N GLU A 55 -0.08 -2.94 15.67
CA GLU A 55 0.14 -3.71 16.92
C GLU A 55 0.29 -5.21 16.66
N ALA A 56 -0.50 -5.79 15.75
CA ALA A 56 -0.35 -7.20 15.38
C ALA A 56 1.02 -7.50 14.75
N LEU A 57 1.54 -6.59 13.91
CA LEU A 57 2.90 -6.70 13.34
C LEU A 57 3.98 -6.58 14.41
N ARG A 58 3.84 -5.64 15.36
CA ARG A 58 4.75 -5.51 16.51
C ARG A 58 4.76 -6.76 17.37
N ALA A 59 3.59 -7.30 17.69
CA ALA A 59 3.43 -8.55 18.43
C ALA A 59 4.04 -9.76 17.71
N ALA A 60 4.03 -9.75 16.37
CA ALA A 60 4.71 -10.75 15.55
C ALA A 60 6.24 -10.57 15.45
N GLY A 61 6.80 -9.54 16.09
CA GLY A 61 8.25 -9.28 16.18
C GLY A 61 8.80 -8.42 15.04
N TYR A 62 7.95 -7.68 14.32
CA TYR A 62 8.40 -6.70 13.32
C TYR A 62 8.61 -5.32 13.94
N THR A 63 9.54 -4.57 13.37
CA THR A 63 9.69 -3.13 13.66
C THR A 63 8.68 -2.34 12.84
N VAL A 64 7.86 -1.51 13.51
CA VAL A 64 6.81 -0.72 12.85
C VAL A 64 6.95 0.76 13.20
N ARG A 65 7.27 1.58 12.20
CA ARG A 65 7.15 3.03 12.21
C ARG A 65 5.71 3.39 11.83
N TYR A 66 4.92 3.80 12.83
CA TYR A 66 3.53 4.22 12.64
C TYR A 66 3.41 5.73 12.86
N VAL A 67 2.80 6.44 11.92
CA VAL A 67 2.57 7.88 11.98
C VAL A 67 1.07 8.13 12.09
N ARG A 68 0.63 8.72 13.19
CA ARG A 68 -0.78 9.04 13.45
C ARG A 68 -1.15 10.36 12.79
N LEU A 69 -2.45 10.53 12.50
CA LEU A 69 -2.94 11.73 11.81
C LEU A 69 -2.61 13.02 12.58
N ASP A 70 -2.65 12.92 13.91
CA ASP A 70 -2.45 14.01 14.87
C ASP A 70 -1.00 14.17 15.35
N ASP A 71 -0.05 13.41 14.80
CA ASP A 71 1.37 13.57 15.13
C ASP A 71 1.89 14.91 14.58
N ALA A 72 2.63 15.65 15.42
CA ALA A 72 3.07 17.01 15.12
C ALA A 72 3.91 17.12 13.84
N ASP A 73 4.73 16.11 13.55
CA ASP A 73 5.64 16.13 12.41
C ASP A 73 5.06 15.43 11.16
N ASN A 74 3.80 14.97 11.19
CA ASN A 74 3.19 14.26 10.07
C ASN A 74 3.13 15.17 8.82
N SER A 75 3.70 14.70 7.71
CA SER A 75 3.75 15.45 6.44
C SER A 75 2.39 15.56 5.76
N GLN A 76 1.39 14.82 6.25
CA GLN A 76 0.02 14.73 5.74
C GLN A 76 -0.09 14.16 4.32
N SER A 77 0.94 13.43 3.87
CA SER A 77 0.98 12.76 2.58
C SER A 77 1.85 11.49 2.62
N LEU A 78 1.51 10.48 1.81
CA LEU A 78 2.22 9.19 1.83
C LEU A 78 3.66 9.31 1.29
N ASP A 79 3.85 10.10 0.25
CA ASP A 79 5.15 10.43 -0.33
C ASP A 79 6.07 11.16 0.66
N GLY A 80 5.53 12.13 1.40
CA GLY A 80 6.25 12.83 2.44
C GLY A 80 6.67 11.91 3.59
N GLU A 81 5.79 10.99 4.02
CA GLU A 81 6.14 10.03 5.06
C GLU A 81 7.16 8.97 4.60
N ILE A 82 7.13 8.57 3.33
CA ILE A 82 8.20 7.75 2.75
C ILE A 82 9.52 8.51 2.76
N LEU A 83 9.54 9.78 2.31
CA LEU A 83 10.76 10.59 2.28
C LEU A 83 11.35 10.78 3.69
N ARG A 84 10.52 11.12 4.68
CA ARG A 84 10.92 11.23 6.08
C ARG A 84 11.47 9.91 6.63
N ALA A 85 10.87 8.79 6.26
CA ALA A 85 11.35 7.48 6.69
C ALA A 85 12.68 7.11 6.01
N VAL A 86 12.86 7.45 4.73
CA VAL A 86 14.12 7.21 4.01
C VAL A 86 15.25 8.06 4.60
N GLU A 87 15.00 9.32 4.93
CA GLU A 87 15.97 10.19 5.59
C GLU A 87 16.35 9.66 6.97
N ALA A 88 15.37 9.23 7.78
CA ALA A 88 15.61 8.79 9.14
C ALA A 88 16.25 7.39 9.24
N LEU A 89 15.98 6.49 8.29
CA LEU A 89 16.38 5.08 8.37
C LEU A 89 17.47 4.69 7.38
N ALA A 90 17.71 5.51 6.35
CA ALA A 90 18.64 5.22 5.25
C ALA A 90 18.51 3.78 4.70
N PRO A 91 17.31 3.33 4.30
CA PRO A 91 17.11 1.95 3.86
C PRO A 91 17.78 1.69 2.52
N GLY A 92 18.15 0.43 2.25
CA GLY A 92 18.71 0.05 0.94
C GLY A 92 17.68 0.08 -0.21
N ARG A 93 16.38 -0.02 0.10
CA ARG A 93 15.25 0.10 -0.85
C ARG A 93 13.95 0.37 -0.10
N VAL A 94 12.95 0.86 -0.81
CA VAL A 94 11.56 0.93 -0.35
C VAL A 94 10.74 -0.10 -1.13
N VAL A 95 9.93 -0.89 -0.43
CA VAL A 95 9.03 -1.88 -1.03
C VAL A 95 7.59 -1.51 -0.72
N ILE A 96 6.72 -1.53 -1.72
CA ILE A 96 5.27 -1.37 -1.59
C ILE A 96 4.53 -2.42 -2.40
N THR A 97 3.29 -2.75 -2.02
CA THR A 97 2.36 -3.46 -2.90
C THR A 97 1.62 -2.44 -3.76
N GLU A 98 1.34 -2.76 -5.02
CA GLU A 98 0.64 -1.87 -5.95
C GLU A 98 -0.68 -1.33 -5.36
N PRO A 99 -0.98 -0.03 -5.53
CA PRO A 99 -2.18 0.57 -4.97
C PRO A 99 -3.42 0.27 -5.83
N GLY A 100 -4.59 0.26 -5.20
CA GLY A 100 -5.88 0.07 -5.88
C GLY A 100 -6.43 1.31 -6.60
N GLU A 101 -5.74 2.45 -6.57
CA GLU A 101 -6.18 3.71 -7.20
C GLU A 101 -5.13 4.27 -8.17
N TRP A 102 -5.56 4.72 -9.36
CA TRP A 102 -4.68 5.33 -10.36
C TRP A 102 -3.89 6.53 -9.83
N ARG A 103 -4.53 7.42 -9.05
CA ARG A 103 -3.87 8.58 -8.44
C ARG A 103 -2.67 8.17 -7.57
N LEU A 104 -2.84 7.14 -6.75
CA LEU A 104 -1.75 6.61 -5.91
C LEU A 104 -0.68 5.94 -6.74
N ARG A 105 -1.06 5.20 -7.79
CA ARG A 105 -0.12 4.57 -8.72
C ARG A 105 0.77 5.62 -9.39
N GLU A 106 0.18 6.66 -9.96
CA GLU A 106 0.93 7.77 -10.57
C GLU A 106 1.82 8.48 -9.54
N GLY A 107 1.31 8.70 -8.32
CA GLY A 107 2.09 9.27 -7.22
C GLY A 107 3.32 8.43 -6.87
N PHE A 108 3.20 7.11 -6.79
CA PHE A 108 4.33 6.23 -6.51
C PHE A 108 5.31 6.11 -7.69
N GLU A 109 4.84 6.15 -8.93
CA GLU A 109 5.74 6.20 -10.09
C GLU A 109 6.53 7.51 -10.13
N ALA A 110 5.90 8.65 -9.81
CA ALA A 110 6.62 9.91 -9.67
C ALA A 110 7.63 9.86 -8.50
N LEU A 111 7.22 9.32 -7.35
CA LEU A 111 8.08 9.16 -6.19
C LEU A 111 9.28 8.24 -6.48
N ARG A 112 9.09 7.18 -7.27
CA ARG A 112 10.16 6.28 -7.70
C ARG A 112 11.30 7.00 -8.40
N LEU A 113 11.00 8.08 -9.13
CA LEU A 113 12.00 8.91 -9.81
C LEU A 113 12.67 9.93 -8.88
N ALA A 114 11.99 10.32 -7.81
CA ALA A 114 12.46 11.33 -6.86
C ALA A 114 13.24 10.76 -5.67
N LEU A 115 13.05 9.48 -5.34
CA LEU A 115 13.68 8.86 -4.19
C LEU A 115 15.19 8.63 -4.42
N PRO A 116 16.04 8.85 -3.39
CA PRO A 116 17.47 8.56 -3.46
C PRO A 116 17.78 7.06 -3.41
N VAL A 117 16.76 6.21 -3.22
CA VAL A 117 16.86 4.75 -3.08
C VAL A 117 15.82 4.08 -3.99
N PRO A 118 16.06 2.84 -4.45
CA PRO A 118 15.10 2.14 -5.30
C PRO A 118 13.74 1.98 -4.62
N LEU A 119 12.66 2.31 -5.33
CA LEU A 119 11.28 1.96 -4.98
C LEU A 119 10.83 0.77 -5.82
N GLU A 120 10.53 -0.32 -5.14
CA GLU A 120 10.00 -1.57 -5.71
C GLU A 120 8.50 -1.64 -5.45
N ILE A 121 7.73 -1.83 -6.52
CA ILE A 121 6.27 -1.99 -6.49
C ILE A 121 5.96 -3.44 -6.83
N LEU A 122 5.53 -4.20 -5.82
CA LEU A 122 5.14 -5.59 -5.93
C LEU A 122 3.67 -5.72 -6.40
N PRO A 123 3.33 -6.76 -7.18
CA PRO A 123 1.95 -7.02 -7.53
C PRO A 123 1.10 -7.34 -6.29
N ASP A 124 -0.21 -7.11 -6.37
CA ASP A 124 -1.14 -7.49 -5.31
C ASP A 124 -1.64 -8.93 -5.50
N THR A 125 -1.02 -9.85 -4.77
CA THR A 125 -1.32 -11.29 -4.81
C THR A 125 -2.66 -11.68 -4.16
N ARG A 126 -3.45 -10.71 -3.70
CA ARG A 126 -4.84 -10.94 -3.23
C ARG A 126 -5.82 -11.11 -4.38
N PHE A 127 -5.50 -10.60 -5.58
CA PHE A 127 -6.32 -10.78 -6.77
C PHE A 127 -5.97 -12.09 -7.48
N LEU A 128 -7.00 -12.82 -7.92
CA LEU A 128 -6.83 -14.09 -8.64
C LEU A 128 -6.24 -13.90 -10.06
N CYS A 129 -6.43 -12.71 -10.62
CA CYS A 129 -6.05 -12.37 -11.98
C CYS A 129 -5.18 -11.12 -11.95
N SER A 130 -3.94 -11.24 -12.41
CA SER A 130 -3.04 -10.10 -12.59
C SER A 130 -3.51 -9.17 -13.71
N HIS A 131 -3.01 -7.94 -13.74
CA HIS A 131 -3.22 -7.03 -14.86
C HIS A 131 -2.83 -7.64 -16.21
N ALA A 132 -1.72 -8.39 -16.27
CA ALA A 132 -1.27 -9.03 -17.50
C ALA A 132 -2.26 -10.11 -17.98
N GLN A 133 -2.69 -10.99 -17.07
CA GLN A 133 -3.69 -12.03 -17.38
C GLN A 133 -5.03 -11.42 -17.80
N PHE A 134 -5.46 -10.34 -17.14
CA PHE A 134 -6.71 -9.66 -17.51
C PHE A 134 -6.60 -9.03 -18.90
N ASN A 135 -5.47 -8.40 -19.22
CA ASN A 135 -5.23 -7.81 -20.53
C ASN A 135 -5.20 -8.87 -21.64
N GLU A 136 -4.52 -10.00 -21.40
CA GLU A 136 -4.50 -11.14 -22.33
C GLU A 136 -5.91 -11.73 -22.51
N TRP A 137 -6.67 -11.89 -21.42
CA TRP A 137 -8.06 -12.31 -21.50
C TRP A 137 -8.91 -11.33 -22.31
N ALA A 138 -8.72 -10.01 -22.15
CA ALA A 138 -9.51 -8.99 -22.84
C ALA A 138 -9.13 -8.81 -24.31
N GLU A 139 -7.90 -9.15 -24.69
CA GLU A 139 -7.35 -8.91 -26.03
C GLU A 139 -8.20 -9.56 -27.13
N GLY A 140 -8.47 -8.81 -28.20
CA GLY A 140 -9.25 -9.28 -29.36
C GLY A 140 -10.76 -9.47 -29.11
N ARG A 141 -11.25 -9.31 -27.88
CA ARG A 141 -12.69 -9.42 -27.57
C ARG A 141 -13.42 -8.10 -27.87
N ARG A 142 -14.55 -8.20 -28.57
CA ARG A 142 -15.41 -7.03 -28.87
C ARG A 142 -16.29 -6.60 -27.69
N GLU A 143 -16.65 -7.55 -26.81
CA GLU A 143 -17.43 -7.30 -25.61
C GLU A 143 -16.77 -7.99 -24.42
N LEU A 144 -16.71 -7.28 -23.29
CA LEU A 144 -16.25 -7.81 -22.01
C LEU A 144 -17.47 -8.11 -21.14
N ARG A 145 -17.78 -9.39 -20.95
CA ARG A 145 -18.89 -9.84 -20.10
C ARG A 145 -18.36 -10.57 -18.87
N MET A 146 -18.87 -10.19 -17.71
CA MET A 146 -18.47 -10.78 -16.43
C MET A 146 -18.65 -12.31 -16.42
N GLU A 147 -19.70 -12.84 -17.07
CA GLU A 147 -19.91 -14.28 -17.18
C GLU A 147 -18.71 -15.01 -17.80
N TYR A 148 -18.15 -14.50 -18.90
CA TYR A 148 -17.02 -15.14 -19.57
C TYR A 148 -15.73 -15.04 -18.76
N PHE A 149 -15.52 -13.92 -18.08
CA PHE A 149 -14.41 -13.78 -17.14
C PHE A 149 -14.55 -14.75 -15.97
N TYR A 150 -15.75 -14.85 -15.40
CA TYR A 150 -16.04 -15.71 -14.27
C TYR A 150 -15.80 -17.19 -14.57
N ARG A 151 -16.16 -17.66 -15.78
CA ARG A 151 -15.89 -19.04 -16.20
C ARG A 151 -14.39 -19.38 -16.26
N GLU A 152 -13.55 -18.40 -16.59
CA GLU A 152 -12.09 -18.57 -16.61
C GLU A 152 -11.50 -18.67 -15.19
N MET A 153 -12.12 -18.00 -14.22
CA MET A 153 -11.68 -17.97 -12.83
C MET A 153 -12.21 -19.14 -11.98
N ARG A 154 -12.95 -20.08 -12.58
CA ARG A 154 -13.71 -21.13 -11.89
C ARG A 154 -12.99 -22.47 -11.79
#